data_AF-A0A1H2Y1P6-F1
#
_entry.id   AF-A0A1H2Y1P6-F1
#
_cell.length_a   1.000
_cell.length_b   1.000
_cell.length_c   1.000
_cell.angle_alpha   90.00
_cell.angle_beta   90.00
_cell.angle_gamma   90.00
#
_symmetry.space_group_name_H-M   'P 1'
#
loop_
_entity.id
_entity.type
_entity.pdbx_description
1 polymer ?
#
loop_
_entity_poly.entity_id
_entity_poly.type
_entity_poly.pdbx_seq_one_letter_code
_entity_poly.pdbx_strand_id
1 'polypeptide(L)'
;MVKCHIVQDIMPSYIDGLLSPETEHDIRQHIEECEACRTLHAKLSTSIDNADLHVNKKEIDFLKKVRTKTTKKVVLGFTVLLLIIALLTYLLAIGPSVRKENLIYTTSVVGDTWRINMELTNGKALLVKTEPIYGEKDSNGIKPVVGVLVKPHELLPSPILESDNNSFMFGSTIDSFNKRNYKVVLRLADGDIVFTSANYNKR
;
A
#
# COMPACT_ATOMS: atom_id res chain seq x y z
N MET A 1 -73.75 17.10 -6.01
CA MET A 1 -73.02 16.57 -7.19
C MET A 1 -72.03 17.62 -7.65
N VAL A 2 -70.72 17.35 -7.54
CA VAL A 2 -69.65 18.27 -7.94
C VAL A 2 -69.68 18.48 -9.44
N LYS A 3 -69.37 19.70 -9.91
CA LYS A 3 -69.37 20.02 -11.34
C LYS A 3 -68.12 19.44 -12.02
N CYS A 4 -68.27 18.87 -13.22
CA CYS A 4 -67.17 18.19 -13.93
C CYS A 4 -65.91 19.05 -14.10
N HIS A 5 -66.05 20.36 -14.41
CA HIS A 5 -64.87 21.23 -14.58
C HIS A 5 -64.03 21.34 -13.31
N ILE A 6 -64.68 21.36 -12.13
CA ILE A 6 -63.97 21.40 -10.83
C ILE A 6 -63.14 20.13 -10.66
N VAL A 7 -63.72 18.98 -10.97
CA VAL A 7 -63.05 17.67 -10.88
C VAL A 7 -61.88 17.57 -11.85
N GLN A 8 -62.02 18.11 -13.07
CA GLN A 8 -60.95 18.12 -14.07
C GLN A 8 -59.78 19.02 -13.66
N ASP A 9 -60.05 20.19 -13.09
CA ASP A 9 -59.03 21.16 -12.66
C ASP A 9 -58.18 20.61 -11.50
N ILE A 10 -58.81 19.87 -10.58
CA ILE A 10 -58.15 19.30 -9.39
C ILE A 10 -57.71 17.84 -9.58
N MET A 11 -57.95 17.25 -10.75
CA MET A 11 -57.58 15.86 -11.08
C MET A 11 -56.08 15.57 -10.87
N PRO A 12 -55.14 16.46 -11.24
CA PRO A 12 -53.72 16.23 -10.96
C PRO A 12 -53.46 16.08 -9.45
N SER A 13 -54.01 17.00 -8.64
CA SER A 13 -53.87 16.97 -7.18
C SER A 13 -54.54 15.75 -6.53
N TYR A 14 -55.63 15.24 -7.12
CA TYR A 14 -56.28 13.99 -6.70
C TYR A 14 -55.37 12.79 -6.92
N ILE A 15 -54.72 12.70 -8.09
CA ILE A 15 -53.81 11.60 -8.43
C ILE A 15 -52.53 11.65 -7.56
N ASP A 16 -52.05 12.85 -7.25
CA ASP A 16 -50.90 13.07 -6.37
C ASP A 16 -51.23 12.86 -4.87
N GLY A 17 -52.49 12.60 -4.51
CA GLY A 17 -52.92 12.36 -3.13
C GLY A 17 -52.82 13.58 -2.22
N LEU A 18 -52.93 14.79 -2.76
CA LEU A 18 -52.74 16.06 -2.04
C LEU A 18 -54.04 16.72 -1.55
N LEU A 19 -55.17 16.03 -1.68
CA LEU A 19 -56.50 16.54 -1.31
C LEU A 19 -56.89 16.13 0.12
N SER A 20 -57.79 16.90 0.73
CA SER A 20 -58.37 16.51 2.02
C SER A 20 -59.29 15.28 1.85
N PRO A 21 -59.49 14.46 2.90
CA PRO A 21 -60.30 13.25 2.82
C PRO A 21 -61.74 13.50 2.37
N GLU A 22 -62.32 14.63 2.78
CA GLU A 22 -63.67 15.06 2.41
C GLU A 22 -63.77 15.36 0.90
N THR A 23 -62.79 16.11 0.39
CA THR A 23 -62.72 16.47 -1.04
C THR A 23 -62.43 15.25 -1.91
N GLU A 24 -61.59 14.33 -1.43
CA GLU A 24 -61.25 13.10 -2.11
C GLU A 24 -62.47 12.17 -2.29
N HIS A 25 -63.34 12.10 -1.26
CA HIS A 25 -64.58 11.33 -1.33
C HIS A 25 -65.54 11.87 -2.40
N ASP A 26 -65.75 13.18 -2.41
CA ASP A 26 -66.64 13.86 -3.36
C ASP A 26 -66.18 13.68 -4.82
N ILE A 27 -64.85 13.71 -5.06
CA ILE A 27 -64.26 13.48 -6.38
C ILE A 27 -64.38 12.02 -6.78
N ARG A 28 -64.13 11.08 -5.87
CA ARG A 28 -64.22 9.64 -6.12
C ARG A 28 -65.62 9.26 -6.57
N GLN A 29 -66.64 9.72 -5.85
CA GLN A 29 -68.04 9.50 -6.24
C GLN A 29 -68.33 10.07 -7.64
N HIS A 30 -67.81 11.26 -7.95
CA HIS A 30 -68.01 11.85 -9.28
C HIS A 30 -67.32 11.05 -10.40
N ILE A 31 -66.12 10.50 -10.18
CA ILE A 31 -65.41 9.65 -11.15
C ILE A 31 -66.16 8.34 -11.41
N GLU A 32 -66.84 7.80 -10.40
CA GLU A 32 -67.71 6.63 -10.54
C GLU A 32 -68.96 6.94 -11.37
N GLU A 33 -69.51 8.14 -11.24
CA GLU A 33 -70.75 8.54 -11.94
C GLU A 33 -70.51 9.17 -13.33
N CYS A 34 -69.29 9.64 -13.63
CA CYS A 34 -68.97 10.39 -14.84
C CYS A 34 -67.89 9.73 -15.72
N GLU A 35 -68.28 9.23 -16.89
CA GLU A 35 -67.39 8.57 -17.85
C GLU A 35 -66.25 9.47 -18.36
N ALA A 36 -66.52 10.75 -18.57
CA ALA A 36 -65.52 11.72 -19.03
C ALA A 36 -64.40 11.91 -18.00
N CYS A 37 -64.74 12.05 -16.71
CA CYS A 37 -63.78 12.19 -15.63
C CYS A 37 -63.01 10.89 -15.36
N ARG A 38 -63.66 9.73 -15.52
CA ARG A 38 -63.02 8.42 -15.43
C ARG A 38 -61.94 8.20 -16.49
N THR A 39 -62.22 8.60 -17.73
CA THR A 39 -61.27 8.50 -18.85
C THR A 39 -60.07 9.41 -18.65
N LEU A 40 -60.31 10.63 -18.13
CA LEU A 40 -59.25 11.58 -17.81
C LEU A 40 -58.33 11.05 -16.70
N HIS A 41 -58.91 10.50 -15.62
CA HIS A 41 -58.16 9.89 -14.53
C HIS A 41 -57.26 8.77 -15.05
N ALA A 42 -57.80 7.81 -15.80
CA ALA A 42 -57.02 6.69 -16.36
C ALA A 42 -55.84 7.16 -17.23
N LYS A 43 -56.07 8.17 -18.09
CA LYS A 43 -55.03 8.73 -18.96
C LYS A 43 -53.88 9.37 -18.18
N LEU A 44 -54.19 10.11 -17.12
CA LEU A 44 -53.20 10.80 -16.29
C LEU A 44 -52.44 9.82 -15.39
N SER A 45 -53.13 8.85 -14.77
CA SER A 45 -52.48 7.81 -13.94
C SER A 45 -51.48 6.96 -14.74
N THR A 46 -51.80 6.62 -16.01
CA THR A 46 -50.85 5.87 -16.86
C THR A 46 -49.57 6.64 -17.21
N SER A 47 -49.57 7.97 -17.14
CA SER A 47 -48.38 8.77 -17.44
C SER A 47 -47.35 8.76 -16.30
N ILE A 48 -47.82 8.61 -15.05
CA ILE A 48 -46.99 8.64 -13.84
C ILE A 48 -46.23 7.32 -13.67
N ASP A 49 -46.90 6.18 -13.89
CA ASP A 49 -46.26 4.85 -13.81
C ASP A 49 -45.06 4.70 -14.75
N ASN A 50 -45.08 5.39 -15.90
CA ASN A 50 -44.01 5.31 -16.89
C ASN A 50 -42.85 6.30 -16.63
N ALA A 51 -43.10 7.41 -15.94
CA ALA A 51 -42.10 8.44 -15.67
C ALA A 51 -41.19 8.08 -14.48
N ASP A 52 -41.77 7.58 -13.39
CA ASP A 52 -41.03 7.34 -12.15
C ASP A 52 -40.08 6.13 -12.22
N LEU A 53 -40.44 5.08 -12.98
CA LEU A 53 -39.61 3.88 -13.10
C LEU A 53 -38.35 4.10 -13.97
N HIS A 54 -38.42 4.98 -14.97
CA HIS A 54 -37.35 5.15 -15.94
C HIS A 54 -36.33 6.23 -15.52
N VAL A 55 -36.76 7.29 -14.83
CA VAL A 55 -35.87 8.37 -14.36
C VAL A 55 -35.01 7.89 -13.19
N ASN A 56 -35.61 7.24 -12.19
CA ASN A 56 -34.93 6.85 -10.96
C ASN A 56 -33.83 5.79 -11.22
N LYS A 57 -34.09 4.82 -12.10
CA LYS A 57 -33.12 3.76 -12.43
C LYS A 57 -31.93 4.27 -13.23
N LYS A 58 -32.14 5.24 -14.12
CA LYS A 58 -31.09 5.79 -14.98
C LYS A 58 -30.18 6.73 -14.21
N GLU A 59 -30.74 7.59 -13.36
CA GLU A 59 -29.97 8.54 -12.54
C GLU A 59 -29.07 7.83 -11.51
N ILE A 60 -29.59 6.78 -10.85
CA ILE A 60 -28.80 5.96 -9.92
C ILE A 60 -27.65 5.23 -10.66
N ASP A 61 -27.90 4.71 -11.87
CA ASP A 61 -26.87 3.99 -12.63
C ASP A 61 -25.79 4.92 -13.21
N PHE A 62 -26.15 6.15 -13.59
CA PHE A 62 -25.19 7.18 -14.00
C PHE A 62 -24.26 7.59 -12.84
N LEU A 63 -24.81 7.85 -11.65
CA LEU A 63 -24.01 8.17 -10.47
C LEU A 63 -23.08 7.00 -10.05
N LYS A 64 -23.55 5.76 -10.17
CA LYS A 64 -22.75 4.56 -9.89
C LYS A 64 -21.63 4.36 -10.92
N LYS A 65 -21.89 4.63 -12.20
CA LYS A 65 -20.93 4.53 -13.30
C LYS A 65 -19.84 5.60 -13.25
N VAL A 66 -20.18 6.82 -12.83
CA VAL A 66 -19.20 7.90 -12.64
C VAL A 66 -18.33 7.64 -11.41
N ARG A 67 -18.92 7.23 -10.28
CA ARG A 67 -18.16 6.87 -9.07
C ARG A 67 -17.19 5.72 -9.30
N THR A 68 -17.59 4.68 -10.03
CA THR A 68 -16.71 3.52 -10.32
C THR A 68 -15.57 3.84 -11.29
N LYS A 69 -15.77 4.75 -12.25
CA LYS A 69 -14.68 5.18 -13.16
C LYS A 69 -13.65 6.08 -12.45
N THR A 70 -14.10 6.99 -11.60
CA THR A 70 -13.21 7.89 -10.87
C THR A 70 -12.46 7.15 -9.75
N THR A 71 -13.14 6.27 -9.00
CA THR A 71 -12.48 5.44 -7.98
C THR A 71 -11.43 4.51 -8.57
N LYS A 72 -11.67 3.88 -9.74
CA LYS A 72 -10.65 3.08 -10.43
C LYS A 72 -9.39 3.88 -10.78
N LYS A 73 -9.55 5.13 -11.25
CA LYS A 73 -8.40 6.01 -11.55
C LYS A 73 -7.65 6.45 -10.29
N VAL A 74 -8.38 6.75 -9.21
CA VAL A 74 -7.78 7.13 -7.92
C VAL A 74 -7.05 5.95 -7.29
N VAL A 75 -7.64 4.76 -7.30
CA VAL A 75 -7.00 3.52 -6.82
C VAL A 75 -5.76 3.24 -7.65
N LEU A 76 -5.83 3.33 -8.99
CA LEU A 76 -4.67 3.14 -9.85
C LEU A 76 -3.56 4.15 -9.53
N GLY A 77 -3.90 5.44 -9.41
CA GLY A 77 -2.93 6.48 -9.03
C GLY A 77 -2.28 6.22 -7.67
N PHE A 78 -3.06 5.80 -6.67
CA PHE A 78 -2.55 5.46 -5.35
C PHE A 78 -1.64 4.23 -5.38
N THR A 79 -2.01 3.19 -6.15
CA THR A 79 -1.15 2.02 -6.31
C THR A 79 0.18 2.36 -6.96
N VAL A 80 0.18 3.21 -8.00
CA VAL A 80 1.41 3.67 -8.66
C VAL A 80 2.27 4.48 -7.69
N LEU A 81 1.66 5.40 -6.92
CA LEU A 81 2.37 6.18 -5.92
C LEU A 81 3.02 5.30 -4.86
N LEU A 82 2.31 4.29 -4.34
CA LEU A 82 2.86 3.33 -3.39
C LEU A 82 4.03 2.54 -3.97
N LEU A 83 3.95 2.13 -5.23
CA LEU A 83 5.05 1.42 -5.90
C LEU A 83 6.29 2.31 -6.06
N ILE A 84 6.11 3.59 -6.41
CA ILE A 84 7.21 4.56 -6.50
C ILE A 84 7.87 4.74 -5.14
N ILE A 85 7.07 4.93 -4.07
CA ILE A 85 7.59 5.08 -2.71
C ILE A 85 8.34 3.82 -2.29
N ALA A 86 7.79 2.63 -2.54
CA ALA A 86 8.44 1.36 -2.22
C ALA A 86 9.77 1.17 -2.98
N LEU A 87 9.84 1.61 -4.23
CA LEU A 87 11.06 1.55 -5.03
C LEU A 87 12.13 2.53 -4.51
N LEU A 88 11.73 3.75 -4.18
CA LEU A 88 12.63 4.74 -3.60
C LEU A 88 13.15 4.30 -2.23
N THR A 89 12.29 3.77 -1.35
CA THR A 89 12.73 3.26 -0.05
C THR A 89 13.67 2.07 -0.20
N TYR A 90 13.42 1.17 -1.14
CA TYR A 90 14.32 0.07 -1.43
C TYR A 90 15.71 0.57 -1.87
N LEU A 91 15.77 1.50 -2.83
CA LEU A 91 17.04 2.00 -3.37
C LEU A 91 17.84 2.88 -2.40
N LEU A 92 17.16 3.58 -1.49
CA LEU A 92 17.79 4.53 -0.57
C LEU A 92 18.07 3.97 0.83
N ALA A 93 17.34 2.94 1.28
CA ALA A 93 17.46 2.44 2.66
C ALA A 93 17.87 0.96 2.78
N ILE A 94 17.70 0.15 1.73
CA ILE A 94 17.99 -1.29 1.77
C ILE A 94 19.13 -1.64 0.82
N GLY A 95 18.96 -1.33 -0.46
CA GLY A 95 19.92 -1.59 -1.53
C GLY A 95 20.05 -3.08 -1.90
N PRO A 96 20.59 -3.40 -3.09
CA PRO A 96 21.12 -4.73 -3.39
C PRO A 96 22.40 -5.00 -2.58
N SER A 97 22.73 -6.28 -2.40
CA SER A 97 24.02 -6.68 -1.81
C SER A 97 25.19 -6.30 -2.72
N VAL A 98 26.31 -5.91 -2.11
CA VAL A 98 27.53 -5.53 -2.83
C VAL A 98 28.12 -6.73 -3.56
N ARG A 99 28.59 -6.51 -4.79
CA ARG A 99 29.40 -7.48 -5.57
C ARG A 99 30.88 -7.29 -5.27
N LYS A 100 31.67 -8.37 -5.30
CA LYS A 100 33.12 -8.33 -5.04
C LYS A 100 33.89 -7.34 -5.92
N GLU A 101 33.52 -7.18 -7.18
CA GLU A 101 34.16 -6.24 -8.12
C GLU A 101 34.04 -4.76 -7.70
N ASN A 102 33.00 -4.42 -6.95
CA ASN A 102 32.73 -3.05 -6.49
C ASN A 102 33.29 -2.79 -5.08
N LEU A 103 33.88 -3.79 -4.44
CA LEU A 103 34.29 -3.73 -3.04
C LEU A 103 35.80 -3.88 -2.90
N ILE A 104 36.44 -2.84 -2.36
CA ILE A 104 37.78 -2.95 -1.80
C ILE A 104 37.63 -3.17 -0.30
N TYR A 105 38.34 -4.16 0.25
CA TYR A 105 38.42 -4.33 1.69
C TYR A 105 39.87 -4.52 2.15
N THR A 106 40.18 -3.97 3.31
CA THR A 106 41.48 -4.14 3.97
C THR A 106 41.27 -4.60 5.41
N THR A 107 42.06 -5.57 5.85
CA THR A 107 42.05 -6.03 7.23
C THR A 107 43.29 -5.54 7.96
N SER A 108 43.12 -5.06 9.19
CA SER A 108 44.22 -4.66 10.05
C SER A 108 43.97 -5.08 11.49
N VAL A 109 45.06 -5.23 12.25
CA VAL A 109 45.00 -5.48 13.69
C VAL A 109 45.58 -4.25 14.39
N VAL A 110 44.77 -3.63 15.24
CA VAL A 110 45.14 -2.44 16.01
C VAL A 110 44.89 -2.73 17.48
N GLY A 111 45.95 -2.92 18.26
CA GLY A 111 45.85 -3.42 19.63
C GLY A 111 45.24 -4.81 19.68
N ASP A 112 44.20 -4.99 20.50
CA ASP A 112 43.44 -6.25 20.63
C ASP A 112 42.20 -6.31 19.70
N THR A 113 42.11 -5.41 18.71
CA THR A 113 40.98 -5.34 17.80
C THR A 113 41.40 -5.68 16.38
N TRP A 114 40.74 -6.68 15.80
CA TRP A 114 40.74 -6.92 14.36
C TRP A 114 39.72 -6.00 13.69
N ARG A 115 40.11 -5.36 12.60
CA ARG A 115 39.28 -4.42 11.84
C ARG A 115 39.25 -4.82 10.37
N ILE A 116 38.08 -4.69 9.75
CA ILE A 116 37.90 -4.73 8.31
C ILE A 116 37.33 -3.39 7.87
N ASN A 117 38.09 -2.69 7.03
CA ASN A 117 37.61 -1.50 6.33
C ASN A 117 37.10 -1.94 4.96
N MET A 118 35.93 -1.46 4.59
CA MET A 118 35.27 -1.73 3.32
C MET A 118 35.04 -0.39 2.63
N GLU A 119 35.26 -0.34 1.32
CA GLU A 119 35.06 0.86 0.50
C GLU A 119 34.51 0.47 -0.87
N LEU A 120 33.51 1.23 -1.33
CA LEU A 120 32.90 1.05 -2.64
C LEU A 120 33.64 1.86 -3.71
N THR A 121 33.95 1.21 -4.83
CA THR A 121 34.65 1.82 -5.98
C THR A 121 33.71 2.41 -7.02
N ASN A 122 32.41 2.16 -6.91
CA ASN A 122 31.39 2.52 -7.90
C ASN A 122 30.66 3.84 -7.61
N GLY A 123 31.13 4.62 -6.63
CA GLY A 123 30.53 5.90 -6.24
C GLY A 123 29.15 5.80 -5.57
N LYS A 124 28.73 4.60 -5.16
CA LYS A 124 27.50 4.39 -4.38
C LYS A 124 27.76 4.53 -2.88
N ALA A 125 26.67 4.71 -2.14
CA ALA A 125 26.68 4.69 -0.68
C ALA A 125 26.75 3.26 -0.16
N LEU A 126 27.48 3.03 0.93
CA LEU A 126 27.65 1.72 1.57
C LEU A 126 26.83 1.64 2.85
N LEU A 127 25.92 0.66 2.90
CA LEU A 127 25.20 0.29 4.11
C LEU A 127 25.62 -1.11 4.55
N VAL A 128 26.09 -1.25 5.79
CA VAL A 128 26.46 -2.56 6.34
C VAL A 128 25.46 -3.01 7.39
N LYS A 129 24.84 -4.17 7.15
CA LYS A 129 24.00 -4.86 8.14
C LYS A 129 24.80 -5.97 8.80
N THR A 130 24.70 -6.11 10.11
CA THR A 130 25.36 -7.18 10.87
C THR A 130 24.32 -8.05 11.55
N GLU A 131 24.50 -9.37 11.46
CA GLU A 131 23.62 -10.37 12.07
C GLU A 131 24.47 -11.36 12.88
N PRO A 132 24.06 -11.74 14.10
CA PRO A 132 24.78 -12.75 14.87
C PRO A 132 24.60 -14.14 14.24
N ILE A 133 25.66 -14.95 14.26
CA ILE A 133 25.63 -16.36 13.91
C ILE A 133 25.51 -17.15 15.20
N TYR A 134 24.46 -17.95 15.34
CA TYR A 134 24.20 -18.77 16.52
C TYR A 134 24.70 -20.21 16.34
N GLY A 135 25.37 -20.74 17.35
CA GLY A 135 25.80 -22.12 17.41
C GLY A 135 24.71 -23.08 17.90
N GLU A 136 25.11 -24.32 18.15
CA GLU A 136 24.26 -25.33 18.80
C GLU A 136 23.93 -24.94 20.24
N LYS A 137 22.81 -25.45 20.75
CA LYS A 137 22.42 -25.20 22.14
C LYS A 137 23.45 -25.82 23.09
N ASP A 138 23.87 -25.06 24.08
CA ASP A 138 24.67 -25.58 25.18
C ASP A 138 23.82 -26.43 26.16
N SER A 139 24.46 -26.94 27.21
CA SER A 139 23.81 -27.74 28.26
C SER A 139 22.67 -27.02 28.97
N ASN A 140 22.63 -25.68 28.91
CA ASN A 140 21.62 -24.84 29.53
C ASN A 140 20.50 -24.46 28.53
N GLY A 141 20.56 -24.98 27.29
CA GLY A 141 19.60 -24.68 26.22
C GLY A 141 19.83 -23.35 25.52
N ILE A 142 20.92 -22.64 25.83
CA ILE A 142 21.26 -21.32 25.28
C ILE A 142 22.04 -21.52 23.98
N LYS A 143 21.71 -20.74 22.94
CA LYS A 143 22.49 -20.73 21.69
C LYS A 143 23.59 -19.66 21.79
N PRO A 144 24.87 -20.04 21.91
CA PRO A 144 25.95 -19.07 21.97
C PRO A 144 26.14 -18.40 20.61
N VAL A 145 26.62 -17.16 20.63
CA VAL A 145 27.04 -16.46 19.41
C VAL A 145 28.42 -17.00 19.00
N VAL A 146 28.49 -17.62 17.82
CA VAL A 146 29.69 -18.23 17.24
C VAL A 146 30.19 -17.44 16.03
N GLY A 147 29.74 -16.20 15.86
CA GLY A 147 30.20 -15.36 14.77
C GLY A 147 29.29 -14.20 14.44
N VAL A 148 29.70 -13.44 13.45
CA VAL A 148 28.94 -12.30 12.90
C VAL A 148 28.92 -12.41 11.39
N LEU A 149 27.73 -12.29 10.83
CA LEU A 149 27.47 -12.17 9.40
C LEU A 149 27.38 -10.69 9.04
N VAL A 150 28.32 -10.22 8.23
CA VAL A 150 28.44 -8.83 7.75
C VAL A 150 27.92 -8.79 6.31
N LYS A 151 26.86 -8.02 6.07
CA LYS A 151 26.18 -7.90 4.78
C LYS A 151 26.26 -6.46 4.26
N PRO A 152 27.22 -6.14 3.40
CA PRO A 152 27.29 -4.84 2.75
C PRO A 152 26.23 -4.72 1.63
N HIS A 153 25.59 -3.57 1.55
CA HIS A 153 24.57 -3.22 0.55
C HIS A 153 24.92 -1.89 -0.12
N GLU A 154 24.63 -1.81 -1.41
CA GLU A 154 24.84 -0.62 -2.24
C GLU A 154 23.57 0.24 -2.23
N LEU A 155 23.68 1.49 -1.82
CA LEU A 155 22.58 2.46 -1.83
C LEU A 155 22.81 3.53 -2.89
N LEU A 156 21.72 4.10 -3.41
CA LEU A 156 21.84 5.33 -4.19
C LEU A 156 22.33 6.46 -3.28
N PRO A 157 23.35 7.23 -3.70
CA PRO A 157 23.76 8.41 -2.96
C PRO A 157 22.59 9.38 -2.90
N SER A 158 22.34 9.92 -1.71
CA SER A 158 21.20 10.81 -1.47
C SER A 158 21.67 12.02 -0.68
N PRO A 159 21.10 13.21 -0.88
CA PRO A 159 21.45 14.39 -0.09
C PRO A 159 21.15 14.24 1.42
N ILE A 160 20.33 13.25 1.78
CA ILE A 160 19.89 12.95 3.15
C ILE A 160 20.95 12.09 3.86
N LEU A 161 21.69 11.27 3.12
CA LEU A 161 22.79 10.47 3.64
C LEU A 161 24.07 11.29 3.47
N GLU A 162 24.94 11.29 4.47
CA GLU A 162 26.22 12.02 4.41
C GLU A 162 26.97 11.70 3.11
N SER A 163 27.51 12.73 2.47
CA SER A 163 28.07 12.68 1.11
C SER A 163 29.33 11.81 0.96
N ASP A 164 29.83 11.22 2.05
CA ASP A 164 31.05 10.41 2.10
C ASP A 164 30.84 9.07 2.84
N ASN A 165 29.70 8.43 2.59
CA ASN A 165 29.33 7.15 3.21
C ASN A 165 29.63 5.94 2.31
N ASN A 166 30.64 6.03 1.44
CA ASN A 166 31.06 4.91 0.58
C ASN A 166 31.92 3.86 1.31
N SER A 167 32.33 4.15 2.54
CA SER A 167 33.21 3.30 3.34
C SER A 167 32.60 2.95 4.70
N PHE A 168 32.99 1.80 5.24
CA PHE A 168 32.52 1.31 6.53
C PHE A 168 33.60 0.48 7.21
N MET A 169 33.81 0.72 8.51
CA MET A 169 34.72 -0.07 9.34
C MET A 169 33.92 -0.96 10.28
N PHE A 170 34.17 -2.27 10.20
CA PHE A 170 33.70 -3.24 11.18
C PHE A 170 34.87 -3.78 12.00
N GLY A 171 34.70 -3.92 13.30
CA GLY A 171 35.73 -4.44 14.20
C GLY A 171 35.22 -5.55 15.12
N SER A 172 36.10 -6.48 15.46
CA SER A 172 35.86 -7.54 16.44
C SER A 172 37.11 -7.70 17.31
N THR A 173 36.96 -8.07 18.58
CA THR A 173 38.10 -8.36 19.45
C THR A 173 38.82 -9.62 19.00
N ILE A 174 40.15 -9.66 19.15
CA ILE A 174 40.95 -10.87 18.85
C ILE A 174 40.56 -12.00 19.80
N ASP A 175 40.27 -11.70 21.07
CA ASP A 175 39.72 -12.67 22.02
C ASP A 175 38.48 -13.40 21.47
N SER A 176 37.61 -12.71 20.72
CA SER A 176 36.46 -13.35 20.09
C SER A 176 36.87 -14.41 19.08
N PHE A 177 37.91 -14.17 18.27
CA PHE A 177 38.46 -15.17 17.35
C PHE A 177 39.11 -16.36 18.06
N ASN A 178 39.61 -16.18 19.28
CA ASN A 178 40.18 -17.26 20.09
C ASN A 178 39.10 -18.20 20.67
N LYS A 179 37.84 -17.78 20.71
CA LYS A 179 36.72 -18.66 21.11
C LYS A 179 36.51 -19.74 20.06
N ARG A 180 36.22 -20.98 20.51
CA ARG A 180 35.99 -22.10 19.61
C ARG A 180 34.92 -21.76 18.58
N ASN A 181 35.27 -21.96 17.30
CA ASN A 181 34.38 -21.83 16.14
C ASN A 181 33.89 -20.40 15.83
N TYR A 182 34.47 -19.36 16.44
CA TYR A 182 34.11 -17.98 16.09
C TYR A 182 34.55 -17.64 14.67
N LYS A 183 33.63 -17.04 13.90
CA LYS A 183 33.90 -16.59 12.52
C LYS A 183 33.20 -15.27 12.19
N VAL A 184 33.86 -14.43 11.42
CA VAL A 184 33.23 -13.28 10.77
C VAL A 184 33.02 -13.65 9.30
N VAL A 185 31.80 -13.57 8.81
CA VAL A 185 31.44 -13.89 7.43
C VAL A 185 31.03 -12.62 6.72
N LEU A 186 31.80 -12.18 5.73
CA LEU A 186 31.42 -11.11 4.83
C LEU A 186 30.64 -11.70 3.66
N ARG A 187 29.33 -11.46 3.61
CA ARG A 187 28.43 -12.00 2.59
C ARG A 187 28.18 -11.00 1.47
N LEU A 188 28.71 -11.31 0.29
CA LEU A 188 28.55 -10.54 -0.94
C LEU A 188 27.49 -11.20 -1.83
N ALA A 189 27.07 -10.49 -2.88
CA ALA A 189 26.12 -11.00 -3.86
C ALA A 189 26.65 -12.24 -4.61
N ASP A 190 27.97 -12.35 -4.75
CA ASP A 190 28.69 -13.34 -5.54
C ASP A 190 29.47 -14.36 -4.69
N GLY A 191 29.40 -14.27 -3.35
CA GLY A 191 29.99 -15.26 -2.46
C GLY A 191 30.25 -14.75 -1.05
N ASP A 192 30.62 -15.68 -0.16
CA ASP A 192 30.97 -15.40 1.23
C ASP A 192 32.51 -15.40 1.40
N ILE A 193 33.06 -14.40 2.09
CA ILE A 193 34.45 -14.36 2.56
C ILE A 193 34.44 -14.62 4.07
N VAL A 194 35.17 -15.63 4.52
CA VAL A 194 35.13 -16.09 5.92
C VAL A 194 36.46 -15.82 6.62
N PHE A 195 36.39 -15.06 7.71
CA PHE A 195 37.48 -14.77 8.61
C PHE A 195 37.33 -15.59 9.89
N THR A 196 38.41 -16.27 10.27
CA THR A 196 38.53 -17.18 11.41
C THR A 196 39.87 -16.97 12.09
N SER A 197 40.11 -17.61 13.24
CA SER A 197 41.42 -17.60 13.90
C SER A 197 42.59 -18.00 12.98
N ALA A 198 42.36 -18.81 11.94
CA ALA A 198 43.41 -19.28 11.04
C ALA A 198 43.82 -18.27 9.95
N ASN A 199 43.00 -17.26 9.66
CA ASN A 199 43.21 -16.37 8.51
C ASN A 199 42.88 -14.89 8.77
N TYR A 200 42.42 -14.49 9.96
CA TYR A 200 42.08 -13.09 10.24
C TYR A 200 43.24 -12.11 10.06
N ASN A 201 44.49 -12.58 10.17
CA ASN A 201 45.71 -11.78 10.00
C ASN A 201 46.54 -12.19 8.76
N LYS A 202 45.95 -12.92 7.80
CA LYS A 202 46.65 -13.20 6.54
C LYS A 202 46.53 -11.99 5.62
N ARG A 203 47.69 -11.40 5.29
CA ARG A 203 47.84 -10.33 4.29
C ARG A 203 47.37 -10.78 2.92
#